data_AF-A0A1I7H0Z9-F1
#
_entry.id   AF-A0A1I7H0Z9-F1
#
_cell.length_a   1.000
_cell.length_b   1.000
_cell.length_c   1.000
_cell.angle_alpha   90.00
_cell.angle_beta   90.00
_cell.angle_gamma   90.00
#
_symmetry.space_group_name_H-M   'P 1'
#
loop_
_entity.id
_entity.type
_entity.pdbx_description
1 polymer ?
#
loop_
_entity_poly.entity_id
_entity_poly.type
_entity_poly.pdbx_seq_one_letter_code
_entity_poly.pdbx_strand_id
1 'polypeptide(L)'
;MRIKELLEEKNKSIYRLSKETGIPYSTLNDICNNKTQIIKCSVEIVFKISKSLDVTMEDLVEDEMEPRPSFENFKSNTCHRVKELGAIDFILEILEHDRISYYYKKEWYPECFYLLAMTDYLCKQNDIPLCDIYDEIRKKKLKEIVYPKGILALYSVSKDESILENAKKNSIKEFLKYNIVESEIGNVF
;
A
#
# COMPACT_ATOMS: atom_id res chain seq x y z
N MET A 1 0.28 -7.77 8.92
CA MET A 1 1.40 -8.71 9.08
C MET A 1 1.20 -9.95 8.20
N ARG A 2 2.19 -10.36 7.41
CA ARG A 2 2.10 -11.57 6.56
C ARG A 2 2.62 -12.79 7.33
N ILE A 3 1.99 -13.96 7.18
CA ILE A 3 2.40 -15.21 7.87
C ILE A 3 3.88 -15.55 7.64
N LYS A 4 4.42 -15.19 6.47
CA LYS A 4 5.83 -15.36 6.15
C LYS A 4 6.75 -14.51 7.05
N GLU A 5 6.35 -13.29 7.39
CA GLU A 5 7.09 -12.42 8.32
C GLU A 5 7.07 -13.01 9.73
N LEU A 6 5.91 -13.49 10.19
CA LEU A 6 5.78 -14.21 11.47
C LEU A 6 6.70 -15.43 11.56
N LEU A 7 6.85 -16.16 10.45
CA LEU A 7 7.75 -17.30 10.35
C LEU A 7 9.22 -16.86 10.43
N GLU A 8 9.58 -15.79 9.74
CA GLU A 8 10.94 -15.22 9.77
C GLU A 8 11.30 -14.70 11.17
N GLU A 9 10.42 -13.93 11.81
CA GLU A 9 10.56 -13.42 13.18
C GLU A 9 10.73 -14.54 14.21
N LYS A 10 9.98 -15.63 14.06
CA LYS A 10 10.03 -16.79 14.96
C LYS A 10 11.06 -17.83 14.54
N ASN A 11 11.91 -17.51 13.55
CA ASN A 11 12.94 -18.39 12.97
C ASN A 11 12.40 -19.81 12.68
N LYS A 12 11.21 -19.86 12.07
CA LYS A 12 10.43 -21.07 11.82
C LYS A 12 10.25 -21.26 10.31
N SER A 13 10.57 -22.45 9.81
CA SER A 13 10.35 -22.78 8.40
C SER A 13 8.91 -23.25 8.16
N ILE A 14 8.44 -23.16 6.91
CA ILE A 14 7.15 -23.74 6.47
C ILE A 14 7.11 -25.24 6.77
N TYR A 15 8.24 -25.94 6.61
CA TYR A 15 8.36 -27.36 6.96
C TYR A 15 8.10 -27.62 8.44
N ARG A 16 8.70 -26.81 9.33
CA ARG A 16 8.48 -26.92 10.77
C ARG A 16 7.04 -26.61 11.14
N LEU A 17 6.45 -25.57 10.55
CA LEU A 17 5.03 -25.24 10.73
C LEU A 17 4.14 -26.41 10.30
N SER A 18 4.43 -27.07 9.17
CA SER A 18 3.70 -28.25 8.69
C SER A 18 3.74 -29.40 9.70
N LYS A 19 4.92 -29.68 10.28
CA LYS A 19 5.08 -30.73 11.30
C LYS A 19 4.33 -30.44 12.59
N GLU A 20 4.33 -29.19 13.05
CA GLU A 20 3.69 -28.80 14.31
C GLU A 20 2.16 -28.72 14.18
N THR A 21 1.66 -28.25 13.04
CA THR A 21 0.21 -28.05 12.81
C THR A 21 -0.48 -29.29 12.24
N GLY A 22 0.27 -30.20 11.62
CA GLY A 22 -0.28 -31.31 10.83
C GLY A 22 -0.90 -30.88 9.50
N ILE A 23 -0.77 -29.61 9.11
CA ILE A 23 -1.27 -29.09 7.83
C ILE A 23 -0.27 -29.47 6.73
N PRO A 24 -0.72 -29.94 5.56
CA PRO A 24 0.17 -30.27 4.45
C PRO A 24 1.08 -29.11 4.06
N TYR A 25 2.35 -29.42 3.78
CA TYR A 25 3.34 -28.42 3.36
C TYR A 25 2.86 -27.62 2.14
N SER A 26 2.23 -28.27 1.17
CA SER A 26 1.68 -27.61 -0.02
C SER A 26 0.66 -26.53 0.35
N THR A 27 -0.28 -26.85 1.24
CA THR A 27 -1.28 -25.89 1.74
C THR A 27 -0.63 -24.71 2.45
N LEU A 28 0.30 -24.96 3.38
CA LEU A 28 1.00 -23.87 4.08
C LEU A 28 1.86 -23.04 3.13
N ASN A 29 2.49 -23.66 2.13
CA ASN A 29 3.26 -22.97 1.11
C ASN A 29 2.37 -22.08 0.24
N ASP A 30 1.18 -22.53 -0.13
CA ASP A 30 0.23 -21.73 -0.90
C ASP A 30 -0.31 -20.55 -0.08
N ILE A 31 -0.59 -20.75 1.22
CA ILE A 31 -0.98 -19.68 2.14
C ILE A 31 0.17 -18.66 2.29
N CYS A 32 1.40 -19.11 2.61
CA CYS A 32 2.53 -18.21 2.85
C CYS A 32 2.92 -17.40 1.61
N ASN A 33 2.68 -17.94 0.41
CA ASN A 33 2.93 -17.27 -0.87
C ASN A 33 1.70 -16.54 -1.44
N ASN A 34 0.64 -16.33 -0.63
CA ASN A 34 -0.61 -15.65 -1.00
C ASN A 34 -1.36 -16.25 -2.21
N LYS A 35 -1.11 -17.53 -2.54
CA LYS A 35 -1.94 -18.26 -3.52
C LYS A 35 -3.29 -18.66 -2.91
N THR A 36 -3.35 -18.78 -1.59
CA THR A 36 -4.58 -19.02 -0.83
C THR A 36 -4.70 -17.97 0.27
N GLN A 37 -5.86 -17.33 0.34
CA GLN A 37 -6.19 -16.34 1.39
C GLN A 37 -6.50 -17.09 2.69
N ILE A 38 -5.84 -16.71 3.78
CA ILE A 38 -6.04 -17.38 5.07
C ILE A 38 -7.46 -17.17 5.60
N ILE A 39 -8.09 -16.04 5.30
CA ILE A 39 -9.48 -15.75 5.69
C ILE A 39 -10.50 -16.70 5.05
N LYS A 40 -10.11 -17.36 3.95
CA LYS A 40 -10.94 -18.36 3.26
C LYS A 40 -10.65 -19.79 3.71
N CYS A 41 -9.64 -20.01 4.56
CA CYS A 41 -9.36 -21.33 5.11
C CYS A 41 -10.40 -21.72 6.17
N SER A 42 -10.46 -23.02 6.49
CA SER A 42 -11.28 -23.46 7.61
C SER A 42 -10.78 -22.85 8.92
N VAL A 43 -11.70 -22.59 9.85
CA VAL A 43 -11.37 -22.07 11.19
C VAL A 43 -10.34 -22.95 11.88
N GLU A 44 -10.39 -24.28 11.66
CA GLU A 44 -9.39 -25.22 12.19
C GLU A 44 -7.97 -24.92 11.69
N ILE A 45 -7.80 -24.59 10.40
CA ILE A 45 -6.49 -24.23 9.83
C ILE A 45 -6.00 -22.92 10.46
N VAL A 46 -6.86 -21.89 10.51
CA VAL A 46 -6.51 -20.58 11.08
C VAL A 46 -6.09 -20.73 12.54
N PHE A 47 -6.87 -21.47 13.34
CA PHE A 47 -6.58 -21.74 14.74
C PHE A 47 -5.27 -22.53 14.96
N LYS A 48 -4.99 -23.53 14.12
CA LYS A 48 -3.73 -24.30 14.22
C LYS A 48 -2.52 -23.44 13.90
N ILE A 49 -2.61 -22.61 12.88
CA ILE A 49 -1.53 -21.68 12.51
C ILE A 49 -1.34 -20.65 13.62
N SER A 50 -2.41 -20.02 14.11
CA SER A 50 -2.32 -18.99 15.15
C SER A 50 -1.70 -19.54 16.43
N LYS A 51 -2.12 -20.74 16.85
CA LYS A 51 -1.56 -21.44 18.01
C LYS A 51 -0.08 -21.82 17.83
N SER A 52 0.32 -22.30 16.65
CA SER A 52 1.74 -22.65 16.39
C SER A 52 2.64 -21.42 16.29
N LEU A 53 2.07 -20.29 15.86
CA LEU A 53 2.76 -19.02 15.76
C LEU A 53 2.60 -18.14 17.01
N ASP A 54 1.86 -18.56 18.04
CA ASP A 54 1.65 -17.78 19.26
C ASP A 54 1.16 -16.35 18.95
N VAL A 55 0.09 -16.28 18.17
CA VAL A 55 -0.65 -15.05 17.80
C VAL A 55 -2.15 -15.33 17.87
N THR A 56 -2.97 -14.29 17.86
CA THR A 56 -4.43 -14.43 17.80
C THR A 56 -4.87 -14.83 16.39
N MET A 57 -6.13 -15.29 16.24
CA MET A 57 -6.65 -15.56 14.88
C MET A 57 -6.88 -14.25 14.13
N GLU A 58 -7.25 -13.21 14.86
CA GLU A 58 -7.44 -11.84 14.42
C GLU A 58 -6.15 -11.31 13.78
N ASP A 59 -5.00 -11.45 14.44
CA ASP A 59 -3.70 -11.02 13.90
C ASP A 59 -3.38 -11.65 12.53
N LEU A 60 -3.89 -12.86 12.27
CA LEU A 60 -3.67 -13.57 11.00
C LEU A 60 -4.58 -13.08 9.88
N VAL A 61 -5.76 -12.57 10.19
CA VAL A 61 -6.81 -12.27 9.19
C VAL A 61 -7.11 -10.78 9.04
N GLU A 62 -6.77 -9.93 10.01
CA GLU A 62 -7.04 -8.49 10.03
C GLU A 62 -6.61 -7.81 8.72
N ASP A 63 -5.40 -8.14 8.31
CA ASP A 63 -4.74 -7.73 7.08
C ASP A 63 -5.51 -8.09 5.78
N GLU A 64 -6.34 -9.13 5.82
CA GLU A 64 -7.21 -9.57 4.72
C GLU A 64 -8.67 -9.10 4.89
N MET A 65 -9.04 -8.63 6.09
CA MET A 65 -10.36 -8.07 6.37
C MET A 65 -10.52 -6.65 5.85
N GLU A 66 -9.43 -5.87 5.76
CA GLU A 66 -9.48 -4.54 5.13
C GLU A 66 -9.62 -4.65 3.60
N PRO A 67 -10.79 -4.29 3.03
CA PRO A 67 -10.93 -4.31 1.58
C PRO A 67 -10.01 -3.25 0.97
N ARG A 68 -9.23 -3.63 -0.05
CA ARG A 68 -8.43 -2.67 -0.81
C ARG A 68 -9.36 -1.61 -1.41
N PRO A 69 -9.23 -0.33 -1.03
CA PRO A 69 -10.05 0.72 -1.63
C PRO A 69 -9.73 0.84 -3.11
N SER A 70 -10.68 1.34 -3.90
CA SER A 70 -10.33 1.77 -5.25
C SER A 70 -9.29 2.89 -5.16
N PHE A 71 -8.36 2.94 -6.11
CA PHE A 71 -7.28 3.93 -6.06
C PHE A 71 -7.81 5.37 -6.01
N GLU A 72 -8.92 5.69 -6.69
CA GLU A 72 -9.56 7.01 -6.60
C GLU A 72 -10.09 7.32 -5.20
N ASN A 73 -10.71 6.35 -4.52
CA ASN A 73 -11.17 6.55 -3.14
C ASN A 73 -9.98 6.73 -2.20
N PHE A 74 -8.89 5.99 -2.42
CA PHE A 74 -7.67 6.13 -1.64
C PHE A 74 -7.08 7.54 -1.74
N LYS A 75 -6.97 8.07 -2.97
CA LYS A 75 -6.50 9.44 -3.21
C LYS A 75 -7.38 10.47 -2.50
N SER A 76 -8.70 10.37 -2.69
CA SER A 76 -9.68 11.26 -2.05
C SER A 76 -9.56 11.25 -0.53
N ASN A 77 -9.55 10.06 0.08
CA ASN A 77 -9.39 9.90 1.52
C ASN A 77 -8.06 10.47 2.04
N THR A 78 -6.97 10.30 1.28
CA THR A 78 -5.67 10.85 1.64
C THR A 78 -5.72 12.39 1.65
N CYS A 79 -6.27 13.02 0.61
CA CYS A 79 -6.42 14.47 0.56
C CYS A 79 -7.31 15.00 1.69
N HIS A 80 -8.42 14.32 2.00
CA HIS A 80 -9.28 14.69 3.12
C HIS A 80 -8.53 14.61 4.46
N ARG A 81 -7.77 13.55 4.70
CA ARG A 81 -6.95 13.40 5.91
C ARG A 81 -5.90 14.51 6.06
N VAL A 82 -5.20 14.84 4.97
CA VAL A 82 -4.24 15.96 4.96
C VAL A 82 -4.94 17.29 5.29
N LYS A 83 -6.17 17.49 4.80
CA LYS A 83 -6.96 18.70 5.11
C LYS A 83 -7.38 18.76 6.57
N GLU A 84 -7.79 17.63 7.15
CA GLU A 84 -8.28 17.57 8.53
C GLU A 84 -7.16 17.69 9.56
N LEU A 85 -6.02 17.02 9.33
CA LEU A 85 -4.88 16.99 10.25
C LEU A 85 -3.91 18.16 10.03
N GLY A 86 -3.83 18.65 8.80
CA GLY A 86 -2.72 19.51 8.39
C GLY A 86 -1.46 18.71 8.03
N ALA A 87 -0.50 19.40 7.41
CA ALA A 87 0.66 18.75 6.81
C ALA A 87 1.56 18.04 7.83
N ILE A 88 1.87 18.69 8.95
CA ILE A 88 2.82 18.19 9.95
C ILE A 88 2.25 16.96 10.66
N ASP A 89 1.02 17.03 11.16
CA ASP A 89 0.38 15.93 11.87
C ASP A 89 0.13 14.73 10.95
N PHE A 90 -0.21 14.97 9.68
CA PHE A 90 -0.28 13.90 8.69
C PHE A 90 1.08 13.21 8.49
N ILE A 91 2.17 13.95 8.33
CA ILE A 91 3.51 13.36 8.18
C ILE A 91 3.87 12.53 9.41
N LEU A 92 3.62 13.04 10.61
CA LEU A 92 3.86 12.30 11.86
C LEU A 92 3.08 10.99 11.90
N GLU A 93 1.78 11.03 11.58
CA GLU A 93 0.93 9.84 11.54
C GLU A 93 1.48 8.77 10.57
N ILE A 94 1.95 9.19 9.39
CA ILE A 94 2.53 8.26 8.40
C ILE A 94 3.79 7.59 8.93
N LEU A 95 4.66 8.35 9.60
CA LEU A 95 5.91 7.85 10.15
C LEU A 95 5.68 6.94 11.36
N GLU A 96 4.77 7.31 12.27
CA GLU A 96 4.45 6.54 13.48
C GLU A 96 3.85 5.16 13.15
N HIS A 97 3.03 5.09 12.09
CA HIS A 97 2.36 3.85 11.70
C HIS A 97 3.01 3.11 10.54
N ASP A 98 4.13 3.62 10.02
CA ASP A 98 4.88 3.07 8.89
C ASP A 98 3.99 2.64 7.69
N ARG A 99 2.98 3.48 7.38
CA ARG A 99 1.91 3.14 6.42
C ARG A 99 2.44 2.91 5.00
N ILE A 100 3.52 3.59 4.62
CA ILE A 100 4.15 3.44 3.29
C ILE A 100 4.74 2.03 3.15
N SER A 101 5.51 1.56 4.14
CA SER A 101 6.06 0.21 4.13
C SER A 101 4.95 -0.85 4.19
N TYR A 102 3.88 -0.60 4.95
CA TYR A 102 2.70 -1.46 4.99
C TYR A 102 2.12 -1.67 3.59
N TYR A 103 1.84 -0.60 2.84
CA TYR A 103 1.33 -0.72 1.47
C TYR A 103 2.33 -1.34 0.50
N TYR A 104 3.63 -1.10 0.70
CA TYR A 104 4.67 -1.72 -0.09
C TYR A 104 4.68 -3.25 0.05
N LYS A 105 4.63 -3.74 1.30
CA LYS A 105 4.58 -5.18 1.62
C LYS A 105 3.31 -5.87 1.12
N LYS A 106 2.20 -5.13 1.09
CA LYS A 106 0.92 -5.57 0.50
C LYS A 106 0.92 -5.61 -1.02
N GLU A 107 1.98 -5.13 -1.67
CA GLU A 107 2.06 -4.95 -3.12
C GLU A 107 0.98 -3.99 -3.66
N TRP A 108 0.49 -3.10 -2.80
CA TRP A 108 -0.46 -2.03 -3.17
C TRP A 108 0.35 -0.82 -3.65
N TYR A 109 1.08 -1.03 -4.74
CA TYR A 109 2.06 -0.07 -5.24
C TYR A 109 1.48 1.31 -5.60
N PRO A 110 0.30 1.43 -6.25
CA PRO A 110 -0.31 2.73 -6.50
C PRO A 110 -0.52 3.54 -5.22
N GLU A 111 -1.10 2.92 -4.19
CA GLU A 111 -1.39 3.51 -2.88
C GLU A 111 -0.09 3.86 -2.14
N CYS A 112 0.87 2.93 -2.13
CA CYS A 112 2.20 3.13 -1.56
C CYS A 112 2.92 4.34 -2.17
N PHE A 113 2.99 4.41 -3.49
CA PHE A 113 3.70 5.49 -4.17
C PHE A 113 2.93 6.82 -4.09
N TYR A 114 1.59 6.79 -4.09
CA TYR A 114 0.79 7.98 -3.88
C TYR A 114 1.04 8.57 -2.48
N LEU A 115 1.05 7.74 -1.45
CA LEU A 115 1.26 8.17 -0.08
C LEU A 115 2.67 8.71 0.14
N LEU A 116 3.67 8.05 -0.44
CA LEU A 116 5.06 8.52 -0.42
C LEU A 116 5.22 9.84 -1.18
N ALA A 117 4.59 9.99 -2.35
CA ALA A 117 4.58 11.24 -3.10
C ALA A 117 3.91 12.38 -2.34
N MET A 118 2.77 12.11 -1.69
CA MET A 118 2.07 13.06 -0.84
C MET A 118 2.94 13.50 0.33
N THR A 119 3.58 12.55 1.02
CA THR A 119 4.46 12.84 2.15
C THR A 119 5.66 13.67 1.71
N ASP A 120 6.35 13.27 0.63
CA ASP A 120 7.50 14.00 0.08
C ASP A 120 7.08 15.42 -0.39
N TYR A 121 5.89 15.57 -0.99
CA TYR A 121 5.32 16.86 -1.39
C TYR A 121 5.08 17.76 -0.18
N LEU A 122 4.42 17.26 0.86
CA LEU A 122 4.13 18.02 2.07
C LEU A 122 5.42 18.41 2.81
N CYS A 123 6.40 17.50 2.91
CA CYS A 123 7.70 17.81 3.50
C CYS A 123 8.35 19.00 2.78
N LYS A 124 8.38 18.97 1.45
CA LYS A 124 8.94 20.06 0.65
C LYS A 124 8.17 21.37 0.76
N GLN A 125 6.83 21.34 0.84
CA GLN A 125 6.03 22.56 1.02
C GLN A 125 6.27 23.22 2.39
N ASN A 126 6.72 22.45 3.38
CA ASN A 126 6.90 22.91 4.77
C ASN A 126 8.39 22.96 5.19
N ASP A 127 9.32 22.89 4.23
CA ASP A 127 10.78 22.87 4.48
C ASP A 127 11.25 21.80 5.47
N ILE A 128 10.58 20.64 5.48
CA ILE A 128 10.90 19.48 6.32
C ILE A 128 11.83 18.54 5.55
N PRO A 129 12.94 18.07 6.14
CA PRO A 129 13.80 17.07 5.51
C PRO A 129 13.09 15.73 5.34
N LEU A 130 13.42 15.01 4.26
CA LEU A 130 12.87 13.67 4.02
C LEU A 130 13.49 12.67 5.01
N CYS A 131 12.66 11.76 5.55
CA CYS A 131 13.15 10.62 6.33
C CYS A 131 13.85 9.60 5.44
N ASP A 132 14.85 8.88 5.97
CA ASP A 132 15.63 7.87 5.25
C ASP A 132 14.94 6.49 5.16
N ILE A 133 13.94 6.24 6.02
CA ILE A 133 13.18 4.98 6.12
C ILE A 133 12.64 4.51 4.75
N TYR A 134 12.26 5.44 3.87
CA TYR A 134 11.64 5.12 2.58
C TYR A 134 12.57 5.21 1.38
N ASP A 135 13.88 5.38 1.57
CA ASP A 135 14.81 5.63 0.46
C ASP A 135 14.88 4.50 -0.57
N GLU A 136 14.77 3.25 -0.14
CA GLU A 136 14.70 2.11 -1.05
C GLU A 136 13.40 2.09 -1.89
N ILE A 137 12.30 2.58 -1.32
CA ILE A 137 11.02 2.72 -2.03
C ILE A 137 11.08 3.92 -3.00
N ARG A 138 11.73 5.02 -2.60
CA ARG A 138 11.93 6.22 -3.44
C ARG A 138 12.71 5.97 -4.73
N LYS A 139 13.47 4.87 -4.80
CA LYS A 139 14.20 4.43 -6.00
C LYS A 139 13.33 3.69 -7.02
N LYS A 140 12.08 3.35 -6.67
CA LYS A 140 11.14 2.57 -7.50
C LYS A 140 10.03 3.47 -8.05
N LYS A 141 9.30 2.96 -9.04
CA LYS A 141 8.12 3.61 -9.64
C LYS A 141 7.19 2.60 -10.29
N LEU A 142 5.96 3.00 -10.60
CA LEU A 142 5.02 2.18 -11.36
C LEU A 142 5.52 1.96 -12.79
N LYS A 143 5.19 0.82 -13.39
CA LYS A 143 5.56 0.50 -14.78
C LYS A 143 4.81 1.39 -15.78
N GLU A 144 3.52 1.59 -15.53
CA GLU A 144 2.62 2.36 -16.37
C GLU A 144 2.23 3.67 -15.70
N ILE A 145 1.89 4.67 -16.51
CA ILE A 145 1.40 5.95 -16.01
C ILE A 145 -0.07 5.81 -15.60
N VAL A 146 -0.36 6.24 -14.38
CA VAL A 146 -1.72 6.27 -13.84
C VAL A 146 -2.28 7.68 -14.01
N TYR A 147 -3.31 7.79 -14.85
CA TYR A 147 -4.07 9.02 -15.04
C TYR A 147 -5.34 9.03 -14.17
N PRO A 148 -5.81 10.21 -13.72
CA PRO A 148 -7.11 10.33 -13.08
C PRO A 148 -8.25 9.83 -13.98
N LYS A 149 -9.27 9.19 -13.40
CA LYS A 149 -10.41 8.67 -14.18
C LYS A 149 -11.10 9.75 -15.02
N GLY A 150 -11.18 10.98 -14.54
CA GLY A 150 -11.74 12.10 -15.30
C GLY A 150 -10.99 12.33 -16.62
N ILE A 151 -9.66 12.40 -16.56
CA ILE A 151 -8.79 12.57 -17.74
C ILE A 151 -8.95 11.41 -18.72
N LEU A 152 -8.99 10.17 -18.23
CA LEU A 152 -9.22 8.98 -19.06
C LEU A 152 -10.60 8.99 -19.73
N ALA A 153 -11.63 9.45 -19.01
CA ALA A 153 -12.98 9.57 -19.55
C ALA A 153 -13.01 10.60 -20.69
N LEU A 154 -12.44 11.80 -20.50
CA LEU A 154 -12.35 12.81 -21.55
C LEU A 154 -11.59 12.27 -22.77
N TYR A 155 -10.43 11.65 -22.57
CA TYR A 155 -9.64 11.05 -23.66
C TYR A 155 -10.42 9.95 -24.41
N SER A 156 -11.18 9.12 -23.70
CA SER A 156 -11.92 8.03 -24.34
C SER A 156 -13.00 8.53 -25.30
N VAL A 157 -13.58 9.70 -25.03
CA VAL A 157 -14.58 10.37 -25.88
C VAL A 157 -13.93 11.16 -27.02
N SER A 158 -12.89 11.95 -26.74
CA SER A 158 -12.27 12.83 -27.74
C SER A 158 -11.25 12.14 -28.65
N LYS A 159 -10.57 11.09 -28.14
CA LYS A 159 -9.36 10.50 -28.72
C LYS A 159 -8.22 11.50 -28.96
N ASP A 160 -8.26 12.64 -28.28
CA ASP A 160 -7.25 13.68 -28.37
C ASP A 160 -6.11 13.43 -27.38
N GLU A 161 -4.93 13.08 -27.89
CA GLU A 161 -3.73 12.82 -27.09
C GLU A 161 -3.27 14.05 -26.29
N SER A 162 -3.60 15.27 -26.75
CA SER A 162 -3.24 16.51 -26.06
C SER A 162 -3.77 16.56 -24.62
N ILE A 163 -4.88 15.87 -24.35
CA ILE A 163 -5.48 15.77 -23.00
C ILE A 163 -4.54 15.06 -22.03
N LEU A 164 -3.93 13.95 -22.46
CA LEU A 164 -3.00 13.18 -21.64
C LEU A 164 -1.68 13.94 -21.45
N GLU A 165 -1.17 14.54 -22.52
CA GLU A 165 0.07 15.33 -22.48
C GLU A 165 -0.05 16.53 -21.55
N ASN A 166 -1.15 17.28 -21.66
CA ASN A 166 -1.42 18.43 -20.80
C ASN A 166 -1.57 18.02 -19.33
N ALA A 167 -2.31 16.95 -19.05
CA ALA A 167 -2.45 16.44 -17.68
C ALA A 167 -1.09 16.06 -17.09
N LYS A 168 -0.25 15.37 -17.87
CA LYS A 168 1.09 14.97 -17.44
C LYS A 168 1.99 16.19 -17.20
N LYS A 169 1.95 17.19 -18.08
CA LYS A 169 2.75 18.42 -17.96
C LYS A 169 2.40 19.24 -16.71
N ASN A 170 1.12 19.23 -16.33
CA ASN A 170 0.62 19.96 -15.16
C ASN A 170 0.69 19.15 -13.87
N SER A 171 1.21 17.92 -13.91
CA SER A 171 1.31 17.06 -12.73
C SER A 171 2.35 17.58 -11.74
N ILE A 172 2.03 17.43 -10.45
CA ILE A 172 2.95 17.68 -9.34
C ILE A 172 4.15 16.73 -9.47
N LYS A 173 5.36 17.28 -9.33
CA LYS A 173 6.63 16.60 -9.64
C LYS A 173 6.83 15.34 -8.79
N GLU A 174 6.46 15.41 -7.53
CA GLU A 174 6.60 14.34 -6.53
C GLU A 174 5.74 13.12 -6.90
N PHE A 175 4.54 13.34 -7.45
CA PHE A 175 3.65 12.27 -7.94
C PHE A 175 4.11 11.73 -9.30
N LEU A 176 4.49 12.64 -10.21
CA LEU A 176 4.93 12.27 -11.55
C LEU A 176 6.19 11.40 -11.52
N LYS A 177 7.08 11.60 -10.53
CA LYS A 177 8.24 10.74 -10.26
C LYS A 177 7.87 9.26 -10.21
N TYR A 178 6.71 8.93 -9.66
CA TYR A 178 6.22 7.55 -9.51
C TYR A 178 5.27 7.11 -10.63
N ASN A 179 5.19 7.87 -11.73
CA ASN A 179 4.25 7.67 -12.84
C ASN A 179 2.77 7.87 -12.42
N ILE A 180 2.50 8.73 -11.44
CA ILE A 180 1.15 9.11 -11.06
C ILE A 180 0.89 10.54 -11.50
N VAL A 181 -0.16 10.75 -12.31
CA VAL A 181 -0.58 12.09 -12.73
C VAL A 181 -1.56 12.64 -11.71
N GLU A 182 -1.16 13.72 -11.05
CA GLU A 182 -1.94 14.38 -10.01
C GLU A 182 -1.64 15.89 -10.02
N SER A 183 -2.67 16.72 -10.11
CA SER A 183 -2.53 18.18 -10.28
C SER A 183 -3.31 19.00 -9.27
N GLU A 184 -4.26 18.42 -8.54
CA GLU A 184 -5.27 19.17 -7.77
C GLU A 184 -5.18 18.97 -6.25
N ILE A 185 -3.98 18.78 -5.70
CA ILE A 185 -3.84 18.64 -4.24
C ILE A 185 -3.98 20.00 -3.54
N GLY A 186 -3.60 21.09 -4.21
CA GLY A 186 -3.53 22.44 -3.65
C GLY A 186 -4.85 23.18 -3.44
N ASN A 187 -5.94 22.80 -4.13
CA ASN A 187 -7.23 23.50 -4.04
C ASN A 187 -8.10 23.05 -2.85
N VAL A 188 -7.56 22.16 -2.02
CA VAL A 188 -8.27 21.58 -0.87
C VAL A 188 -7.82 22.22 0.47
N PHE A 189 -6.73 23.00 0.47
CA PHE A 189 -6.22 23.74 1.63
C PHE A 189 -6.94 25.08 1.82
#